data_AF-A0A7J7T7B1-F1
#
_entry.id   AF-A0A7J7T7B1-F1
#
_cell.length_a   1.000
_cell.length_b   1.000
_cell.length_c   1.000
_cell.angle_alpha   90.00
_cell.angle_beta   90.00
_cell.angle_gamma   90.00
#
_symmetry.space_group_name_H-M   'P 1'
#
loop_
_entity.id
_entity.type
_entity.pdbx_description
1 polymer ?
#
loop_
_entity_poly.entity_id
_entity_poly.type
_entity_poly.pdbx_seq_one_letter_code
_entity_poly.pdbx_strand_id
1 'polypeptide(L)'
;MPTATTAWTPRGYDDLQTIVPTCQQQDFSIGSQKLSKAIVLQKTIDYIQFLHKEKKKQEEEVSTLRKDVMALKIMKVNYEQIVKAHQDNPHEGEDQVSDQVKFNVFQGIMDALFQSFNASISMASFQELSACVFSWIEEHCKPQTLREIVIGVLHQLKNQLY
;
A
#
# COMPACT_ATOMS: atom_id res chain seq x y z
N MET A 1 54.46 -27.56 -33.40
CA MET A 1 53.91 -27.26 -34.74
C MET A 1 52.77 -28.25 -34.96
N PRO A 2 51.52 -27.82 -35.20
CA PRO A 2 51.15 -26.85 -36.24
C PRO A 2 50.34 -25.64 -35.74
N THR A 3 50.65 -24.46 -36.27
CA THR A 3 49.81 -23.26 -36.19
C THR A 3 48.72 -23.37 -37.26
N ALA A 4 47.52 -23.80 -36.87
CA ALA A 4 46.35 -23.69 -37.72
C ALA A 4 45.91 -22.21 -37.73
N THR A 5 46.43 -21.44 -38.68
CA THR A 5 45.87 -20.13 -39.01
C THR A 5 44.57 -20.39 -39.75
N THR A 6 43.46 -20.52 -39.01
CA THR A 6 42.12 -20.63 -39.61
C THR A 6 41.78 -19.26 -40.21
N ALA A 7 42.14 -19.06 -41.47
CA ALA A 7 41.68 -17.91 -42.22
C ALA A 7 40.15 -17.97 -42.31
N TRP A 8 39.48 -16.97 -41.77
CA TRP A 8 38.03 -16.88 -41.79
C TRP A 8 37.52 -16.89 -43.22
N THR A 9 36.51 -17.73 -43.49
CA THR A 9 35.89 -17.79 -44.82
C THR A 9 35.18 -16.47 -45.13
N PRO A 10 35.09 -16.05 -46.40
CA PRO A 10 34.36 -14.84 -46.78
C PRO A 10 32.94 -14.79 -46.18
N ARG A 11 32.26 -15.95 -46.15
CA ARG A 11 30.94 -16.12 -45.54
C ARG A 11 30.90 -15.76 -44.05
N GLY A 12 31.93 -16.10 -43.28
CA GLY A 12 31.99 -15.76 -41.85
C GLY A 12 32.07 -14.25 -41.59
N TYR A 13 32.71 -13.48 -42.47
CA TYR A 13 32.72 -12.02 -42.36
C TYR A 13 31.37 -11.40 -42.74
N ASP A 14 30.69 -11.97 -43.73
CA ASP A 14 29.35 -11.54 -44.13
C ASP A 14 28.35 -11.79 -42.99
N ASP A 15 28.41 -12.97 -42.34
CA ASP A 15 27.57 -13.31 -41.19
C ASP A 15 27.79 -12.34 -40.02
N LEU A 16 29.06 -12.00 -39.70
CA LEU A 16 29.37 -11.01 -38.65
C LEU A 16 28.76 -9.63 -38.95
N GLN A 17 28.77 -9.19 -40.20
CA GLN A 17 28.16 -7.90 -40.58
C GLN A 17 26.63 -7.90 -40.37
N THR A 18 25.98 -9.06 -40.45
CA THR A 18 24.53 -9.16 -40.23
C THR A 18 24.11 -9.15 -38.77
N ILE A 19 24.98 -9.59 -37.85
CA ILE A 19 24.63 -9.68 -36.42
C ILE A 19 25.20 -8.53 -35.58
N VAL A 20 26.22 -7.82 -36.08
CA VAL A 20 26.83 -6.68 -35.39
C VAL A 20 26.14 -5.39 -35.84
N PRO A 21 25.33 -4.72 -35.00
CA PRO A 21 24.52 -3.58 -35.42
C PRO A 21 25.35 -2.41 -35.97
N THR A 22 26.54 -2.19 -35.40
CA THR A 22 27.44 -1.12 -35.84
C THR A 22 28.09 -1.39 -37.20
N CYS A 23 28.05 -2.64 -37.70
CA CYS A 23 28.43 -2.95 -39.09
C CYS A 23 27.30 -2.62 -40.07
N GLN A 24 26.04 -2.60 -39.61
CA GLN A 24 24.86 -2.31 -40.42
C GLN A 24 24.57 -0.81 -40.57
N GLN A 25 25.03 0.01 -39.62
CA GLN A 25 24.80 1.47 -39.57
C GLN A 25 25.60 2.30 -40.60
N GLN A 26 25.81 1.81 -41.84
CA GLN A 26 26.47 2.63 -42.87
C GLN A 26 25.56 3.79 -43.30
N ASP A 27 26.11 5.01 -43.24
CA ASP A 27 25.48 6.23 -43.72
C ASP A 27 25.08 6.09 -45.20
N PHE A 28 23.79 6.25 -45.49
CA PHE A 28 23.16 6.12 -46.81
C PHE A 28 23.62 7.16 -47.86
N SER A 29 24.69 7.92 -47.64
CA SER A 29 25.01 9.10 -48.47
C SER A 29 26.22 8.97 -49.40
N ILE A 30 27.07 7.95 -49.30
CA ILE A 30 28.20 7.79 -50.23
C ILE A 30 28.41 6.29 -50.48
N GLY A 31 28.17 5.86 -51.72
CA GLY A 31 28.38 4.53 -52.34
C GLY A 31 28.80 3.37 -51.44
N SER A 32 28.06 2.27 -51.53
CA SER A 32 28.27 0.96 -50.87
C SER A 32 29.75 0.48 -50.85
N GLN A 33 30.55 1.01 -49.93
CA GLN A 33 31.91 0.56 -49.68
C GLN A 33 31.84 -0.60 -48.69
N LYS A 34 32.16 -1.82 -49.16
CA LYS A 34 32.25 -3.00 -48.30
C LYS A 34 33.25 -2.72 -47.16
N LEU A 35 32.81 -2.92 -45.90
CA LEU A 35 33.69 -2.79 -44.74
C LEU A 35 34.90 -3.73 -44.88
N SER A 36 36.09 -3.24 -44.52
CA SER A 36 37.28 -4.08 -44.55
C SER A 36 37.19 -5.16 -43.46
N LYS A 37 37.80 -6.32 -43.71
CA LYS A 37 37.80 -7.45 -42.76
C LYS A 37 38.32 -7.05 -41.37
N ALA A 38 39.34 -6.18 -41.32
CA ALA A 38 39.88 -5.67 -40.06
C ALA A 38 38.86 -4.81 -39.28
N ILE A 39 38.12 -3.95 -39.98
CA ILE A 39 37.07 -3.12 -39.36
C ILE A 39 35.90 -3.96 -38.89
N VAL A 40 35.49 -4.97 -39.66
CA VAL A 40 34.43 -5.92 -39.26
C VAL A 40 34.83 -6.65 -37.97
N LEU A 41 36.08 -7.13 -37.88
CA LEU A 41 36.58 -7.79 -36.68
C LEU A 41 36.64 -6.84 -35.48
N GLN A 42 37.13 -5.61 -35.68
CA GLN A 42 37.19 -4.62 -34.60
C GLN A 42 35.80 -4.28 -34.07
N LYS A 43 34.84 -3.96 -34.94
CA LYS A 43 33.44 -3.70 -34.56
C LYS A 43 32.83 -4.91 -33.86
N THR A 44 33.18 -6.13 -34.27
CA THR A 44 32.74 -7.36 -33.62
C THR A 44 33.31 -7.49 -32.21
N ILE A 45 34.61 -7.21 -32.02
CA ILE A 45 35.26 -7.22 -30.70
C ILE A 45 34.58 -6.21 -29.77
N ASP A 46 34.37 -4.98 -30.24
CA ASP A 46 33.72 -3.91 -29.47
C ASP A 46 32.28 -4.31 -29.11
N TYR A 47 31.56 -4.95 -30.03
CA TYR A 47 30.21 -5.45 -29.78
C TYR A 47 30.16 -6.60 -28.77
N ILE A 48 31.12 -7.54 -28.83
CA ILE A 48 31.25 -8.60 -27.81
C ILE A 48 31.51 -8.00 -26.42
N GLN A 49 32.38 -7.00 -26.33
CA GLN A 49 32.65 -6.29 -25.07
C GLN A 49 31.40 -5.57 -24.55
N PHE A 50 30.65 -4.91 -25.44
CA PHE A 50 29.36 -4.31 -25.12
C PHE A 50 28.36 -5.34 -24.60
N LEU A 51 28.21 -6.48 -25.28
CA LEU A 51 27.32 -7.56 -24.87
C LEU A 51 27.71 -8.15 -23.50
N HIS A 52 29.01 -8.29 -23.22
CA HIS A 52 29.46 -8.70 -21.88
C HIS A 52 29.08 -7.69 -20.80
N LYS A 53 29.19 -6.39 -21.08
CA LYS A 53 28.78 -5.33 -20.15
C LYS A 53 27.27 -5.35 -19.90
N GLU A 54 26.46 -5.46 -20.95
CA GLU A 54 25.00 -5.52 -20.82
C GLU A 54 24.54 -6.81 -20.12
N LYS A 55 25.15 -7.96 -20.44
CA LYS A 55 24.89 -9.21 -19.73
C LYS A 55 25.15 -9.06 -18.23
N LYS A 56 26.30 -8.50 -17.84
CA LYS A 56 26.64 -8.27 -16.43
C LYS A 56 25.62 -7.35 -15.75
N LYS A 57 25.22 -6.27 -16.41
CA LYS A 57 24.19 -5.34 -15.90
C LYS A 57 22.85 -6.05 -15.68
N GLN A 58 22.41 -6.87 -16.62
CA GLN A 58 21.17 -7.64 -16.48
C GLN A 58 21.26 -8.68 -15.36
N GLU A 59 22.40 -9.34 -15.19
CA GLU A 59 22.63 -10.28 -14.09
C GLU A 59 22.56 -9.59 -12.71
N GLU A 60 23.11 -8.37 -12.59
CA GLU A 60 23.02 -7.54 -11.38
C GLU A 60 21.58 -7.07 -11.10
N GLU A 61 20.83 -6.68 -12.13
CA GLU A 61 19.42 -6.29 -12.02
C GLU A 61 18.54 -7.47 -11.58
N VAL A 62 18.73 -8.66 -12.17
CA VAL A 62 18.05 -9.89 -11.76
C VAL A 62 18.37 -10.24 -10.30
N SER A 63 19.62 -10.07 -9.87
CA SER A 63 20.02 -10.28 -8.47
C SER A 63 19.29 -9.32 -7.52
N THR A 64 19.18 -8.04 -7.90
CA THR A 64 18.46 -7.02 -7.13
C THR A 64 16.96 -7.34 -7.05
N LEU A 65 16.31 -7.59 -8.19
CA LEU A 65 14.89 -7.94 -8.25
C LEU A 65 14.55 -9.19 -7.42
N ARG A 66 15.44 -10.19 -7.38
CA ARG A 66 15.27 -11.37 -6.52
C ARG A 66 15.27 -11.02 -5.04
N LYS A 67 16.10 -10.07 -4.61
CA LYS A 67 16.12 -9.59 -3.22
C LYS A 67 14.84 -8.83 -2.89
N ASP A 68 14.36 -7.97 -3.80
CA ASP A 68 13.11 -7.23 -3.61
C ASP A 68 11.91 -8.16 -3.51
N VAL A 69 11.82 -9.18 -4.38
CA VAL A 69 10.78 -10.21 -4.30
C VAL A 69 10.84 -10.95 -2.98
N MET A 70 12.03 -11.25 -2.46
CA MET A 70 12.18 -11.89 -1.14
C MET A 70 11.69 -10.98 -0.02
N ALA A 71 12.08 -9.71 -0.01
CA ALA A 71 11.63 -8.72 0.96
C ALA A 71 10.10 -8.56 0.92
N LEU A 72 9.52 -8.42 -0.27
CA LEU A 72 8.07 -8.32 -0.46
C LEU A 72 7.34 -9.58 0.02
N LYS A 73 7.89 -10.77 -0.21
CA LYS A 73 7.33 -12.03 0.33
C LYS A 73 7.36 -12.05 1.86
N ILE A 74 8.44 -11.59 2.49
CA ILE A 74 8.54 -11.48 3.95
C ILE A 74 7.49 -10.49 4.48
N MET A 75 7.37 -9.32 3.86
CA MET A 75 6.36 -8.32 4.22
C MET A 75 4.95 -8.88 4.09
N LYS A 76 4.64 -9.55 2.97
CA LYS A 76 3.35 -10.20 2.75
C LYS A 76 3.03 -11.19 3.87
N VAL A 77 3.96 -12.09 4.20
CA VAL A 77 3.77 -13.07 5.28
C VAL A 77 3.54 -12.38 6.62
N ASN A 78 4.26 -11.29 6.90
CA ASN A 78 4.06 -10.50 8.12
C ASN A 78 2.65 -9.88 8.17
N TYR A 79 2.18 -9.28 7.07
CA TYR A 79 0.81 -8.75 6.99
C TYR A 79 -0.25 -9.84 7.11
N GLU A 80 -0.06 -10.99 6.45
CA GLU A 80 -0.97 -12.13 6.58
C GLU A 80 -1.06 -12.63 8.03
N GLN A 81 0.06 -12.63 8.77
CA GLN A 81 0.07 -12.95 10.20
C GLN A 81 -0.67 -11.90 11.04
N ILE A 82 -0.50 -10.60 10.77
CA ILE A 82 -1.23 -9.53 11.46
C ILE A 82 -2.74 -9.66 11.20
N VAL A 83 -3.13 -9.82 9.94
CA VAL A 83 -4.54 -10.00 9.55
C VAL A 83 -5.12 -11.24 10.20
N LYS A 84 -4.38 -12.36 10.20
CA LYS A 84 -4.82 -13.58 10.86
C LYS A 84 -4.92 -13.41 12.37
N ALA A 85 -3.99 -12.72 13.02
CA ALA A 85 -4.06 -12.42 14.45
C ALA A 85 -5.27 -11.52 14.78
N HIS A 86 -5.65 -10.60 13.89
CA HIS A 86 -6.90 -9.82 13.99
C HIS A 86 -8.16 -10.67 13.71
N GLN A 87 -8.10 -11.68 12.84
CA GLN A 87 -9.23 -12.59 12.57
C GLN A 87 -9.42 -13.65 13.67
N ASP A 88 -8.32 -14.20 14.19
CA ASP A 88 -8.28 -15.12 15.32
C ASP A 88 -8.60 -14.40 16.65
N ASN A 89 -8.61 -13.05 16.63
CA ASN A 89 -9.08 -12.18 17.70
C ASN A 89 -10.25 -11.30 17.20
N PRO A 90 -11.46 -11.87 16.98
CA PRO A 90 -12.61 -11.18 16.39
C PRO A 90 -13.20 -10.03 17.25
N HIS A 91 -12.49 -9.62 18.32
CA HIS A 91 -12.90 -8.64 19.31
C HIS A 91 -12.24 -7.25 19.13
N GLU A 92 -11.82 -6.85 17.92
CA GLU A 92 -11.53 -5.43 17.63
C GLU A 92 -11.98 -5.04 16.21
N GLY A 93 -13.02 -4.20 16.10
CA GLY A 93 -13.32 -3.58 14.80
C GLY A 93 -14.76 -3.13 14.61
N GLU A 94 -15.58 -3.95 13.97
CA GLU A 94 -16.84 -3.47 13.39
C GLU A 94 -18.10 -4.27 13.76
N ASP A 95 -18.00 -5.49 14.30
CA ASP A 95 -19.17 -6.39 14.49
C ASP A 95 -19.43 -6.90 15.92
N GLN A 96 -18.71 -6.42 16.93
CA GLN A 96 -18.91 -6.89 18.32
C GLN A 96 -20.22 -6.42 18.94
N VAL A 97 -20.78 -5.32 18.44
CA VAL A 97 -21.96 -4.68 19.01
C VAL A 97 -22.90 -4.39 17.85
N SER A 98 -24.01 -5.13 17.80
CA SER A 98 -25.07 -4.91 16.80
C SER A 98 -25.49 -3.43 16.79
N ASP A 99 -25.83 -2.90 15.62
CA ASP A 99 -26.39 -1.55 15.48
C ASP A 99 -27.62 -1.33 16.36
N GLN A 100 -28.38 -2.39 16.66
CA GLN A 100 -29.47 -2.33 17.63
C GLN A 100 -28.97 -1.99 19.04
N VAL A 101 -27.85 -2.56 19.48
CA VAL A 101 -27.27 -2.26 20.80
C VAL A 101 -26.71 -0.84 20.81
N LYS A 102 -26.06 -0.39 19.73
CA LYS A 102 -25.62 1.01 19.58
C LYS A 102 -26.80 1.98 19.68
N PHE A 103 -27.91 1.66 19.00
CA PHE A 103 -29.14 2.44 19.05
C PHE A 103 -29.74 2.45 20.46
N ASN A 104 -29.81 1.31 21.14
CA ASN A 104 -30.32 1.21 22.51
C ASN A 104 -29.48 2.04 23.50
N VAL A 105 -28.14 2.07 23.33
CA VAL A 105 -27.26 2.94 24.13
C VAL A 105 -27.58 4.41 23.89
N PHE A 106 -27.66 4.82 22.62
CA PHE A 106 -28.01 6.20 22.27
C PHE A 106 -29.38 6.60 22.84
N GLN A 107 -30.38 5.73 22.66
CA GLN A 107 -31.73 5.97 23.16
C GLN A 107 -31.74 6.12 24.68
N GLY A 108 -31.08 5.21 25.43
CA GLY A 108 -31.03 5.29 26.89
C GLY A 108 -30.35 6.57 27.40
N ILE A 109 -29.32 7.06 26.70
CA ILE A 109 -28.67 8.34 27.04
C ILE A 109 -29.65 9.50 26.78
N MET A 110 -30.32 9.52 25.63
CA MET A 110 -31.28 10.56 25.29
C MET A 110 -32.49 10.58 26.22
N ASP A 111 -33.01 9.42 26.60
CA ASP A 111 -34.13 9.27 27.53
C ASP A 111 -33.75 9.80 28.92
N ALA A 112 -32.56 9.46 29.43
CA ALA A 112 -32.07 9.95 30.71
C ALA A 112 -31.89 11.48 30.71
N LEU A 113 -31.33 12.04 29.64
CA LEU A 113 -31.19 13.48 29.48
C LEU A 113 -32.55 14.17 29.40
N PHE A 114 -33.49 13.64 28.61
CA PHE A 114 -34.82 14.19 28.48
C PHE A 114 -35.61 14.16 29.79
N GLN A 115 -35.52 13.06 30.56
CA GLN A 115 -36.16 12.96 31.87
C GLN A 115 -35.60 14.02 32.85
N SER A 116 -34.28 14.18 32.89
CA SER A 116 -33.66 15.21 33.74
C SER A 116 -34.07 16.62 33.31
N PHE A 117 -34.13 16.88 32.00
CA PHE A 117 -34.59 18.15 31.46
C PHE A 117 -36.02 18.43 31.88
N ASN A 118 -36.92 17.47 31.69
CA ASN A 118 -38.33 17.62 32.03
C ASN A 118 -38.56 17.84 33.54
N ALA A 119 -37.69 17.30 34.39
CA ALA A 119 -37.72 17.54 35.84
C ALA A 119 -37.18 18.93 36.23
N SER A 120 -36.30 19.52 35.42
CA SER A 120 -35.65 20.81 35.71
C SER A 120 -36.36 22.03 35.10
N ILE A 121 -37.24 21.84 34.11
CA ILE A 121 -37.91 22.97 33.44
C ILE A 121 -39.18 23.44 34.17
N SER A 122 -39.34 24.76 34.22
CA SER A 122 -40.60 25.44 34.56
C SER A 122 -41.05 26.29 33.36
N MET A 123 -42.35 26.27 33.06
CA MET A 123 -42.95 27.00 31.93
C MET A 123 -43.77 28.22 32.40
N ALA A 124 -43.56 28.70 33.62
CA ALA A 124 -44.32 29.82 34.17
C ALA A 124 -44.01 31.17 33.47
N SER A 125 -42.80 31.35 32.93
CA SER A 125 -42.42 32.50 32.09
C SER A 125 -41.21 32.19 31.22
N PHE A 126 -40.96 33.00 30.16
CA PHE A 126 -39.76 32.84 29.33
C PHE A 126 -38.46 33.05 30.12
N GLN A 127 -38.46 34.01 31.06
CA GLN A 127 -37.28 34.29 31.89
C GLN A 127 -36.96 33.11 32.81
N GLU A 128 -37.98 32.50 33.42
CA GLU A 128 -37.81 31.32 34.26
C GLU A 128 -37.41 30.09 33.43
N LEU A 129 -38.04 29.88 32.28
CA LEU A 129 -37.69 28.81 31.35
C LEU A 129 -36.21 28.92 30.93
N SER A 130 -35.77 30.09 30.49
CA SER A 130 -34.38 30.31 30.08
C SER A 130 -33.40 30.06 31.24
N ALA A 131 -33.69 30.55 32.44
CA ALA A 131 -32.88 30.29 33.62
C ALA A 131 -32.80 28.78 33.96
N CYS A 132 -33.93 28.07 33.94
CA CYS A 132 -33.99 26.62 34.14
C CYS A 132 -33.17 25.86 33.11
N VAL A 133 -33.25 26.24 31.83
CA VAL A 133 -32.49 25.59 30.74
C VAL A 133 -30.99 25.81 30.93
N PHE A 134 -30.55 27.02 31.25
CA PHE A 134 -29.13 27.29 31.52
C PHE A 134 -28.61 26.48 32.71
N SER A 135 -29.35 26.48 33.82
CA SER A 135 -29.01 25.68 35.00
C SER A 135 -28.93 24.19 34.68
N TRP A 136 -29.88 23.68 33.90
CA TRP A 136 -29.90 22.27 33.50
C TRP A 136 -28.66 21.90 32.66
N ILE A 137 -28.31 22.71 31.65
CA ILE A 137 -27.11 22.48 30.82
C ILE A 137 -25.86 22.49 31.69
N GLU A 138 -25.72 23.48 32.57
CA GLU A 138 -24.55 23.62 33.43
C GLU A 138 -24.41 22.47 34.44
N GLU A 139 -25.50 21.83 34.86
CA GLU A 139 -25.47 20.75 35.84
C GLU A 139 -25.39 19.35 35.18
N HIS A 140 -26.17 19.12 34.12
CA HIS A 140 -26.43 17.80 33.55
C HIS A 140 -25.62 17.51 32.28
N CYS A 141 -25.14 18.53 31.57
CA CYS A 141 -24.38 18.35 30.32
C CYS A 141 -22.85 18.48 30.51
N LYS A 142 -22.36 18.43 31.75
CA LYS A 142 -20.92 18.38 32.05
C LYS A 142 -20.31 17.04 31.63
N PRO A 143 -19.03 16.99 31.20
CA PRO A 143 -18.39 15.74 30.75
C PRO A 143 -18.47 14.61 31.78
N GLN A 144 -18.31 14.94 33.07
CA GLN A 144 -18.39 13.96 34.16
C GLN A 144 -19.81 13.39 34.30
N THR A 145 -20.84 14.23 34.33
CA THR A 145 -22.25 13.80 34.44
C THR A 145 -22.67 12.97 33.23
N LEU A 146 -22.29 13.39 32.02
CA LEU A 146 -22.56 12.62 30.80
C LEU A 146 -21.87 11.25 30.84
N ARG A 147 -20.63 11.19 31.33
CA ARG A 147 -19.92 9.91 31.51
C ARG A 147 -20.66 8.99 32.49
N GLU A 148 -21.18 9.52 33.58
CA GLU A 148 -21.97 8.76 34.55
C GLU A 148 -23.28 8.24 33.94
N ILE A 149 -23.98 9.06 33.16
CA ILE A 149 -25.18 8.65 32.41
C ILE A 149 -24.85 7.50 31.45
N VAL A 150 -23.80 7.65 30.64
CA VAL A 150 -23.37 6.61 29.69
C VAL A 150 -23.05 5.29 30.40
N ILE A 151 -22.28 5.34 31.49
CA ILE A 151 -21.95 4.14 32.28
C ILE A 151 -23.21 3.50 32.88
N GLY A 152 -24.13 4.33 33.40
CA GLY A 152 -25.41 3.87 33.95
C GLY A 152 -26.25 3.13 32.92
N VAL A 153 -26.39 3.70 31.71
CA VAL A 153 -27.11 3.08 30.59
C VAL A 153 -26.45 1.78 30.15
N LEU A 154 -25.12 1.76 30.03
CA LEU A 154 -24.38 0.54 29.68
C LEU A 154 -24.57 -0.58 30.72
N HIS A 155 -24.58 -0.26 32.02
CA HIS A 155 -24.88 -1.22 33.07
C HIS A 155 -26.32 -1.74 33.00
N GLN A 156 -27.29 -0.87 32.74
CA GLN A 156 -28.69 -1.29 32.58
C GLN A 156 -28.87 -2.24 31.40
N LEU A 157 -28.27 -1.93 30.25
CA LEU A 157 -28.33 -2.78 29.06
C LEU A 157 -27.62 -4.12 29.28
N LYS A 158 -26.48 -4.11 29.97
CA LYS A 158 -25.80 -5.35 30.37
C LYS A 158 -26.72 -6.25 31.21
N ASN A 159 -27.47 -5.70 32.15
CA ASN A 159 -28.39 -6.45 33.00
C ASN A 159 -29.67 -6.92 32.27
N GLN A 160 -29.95 -6.43 31.07
CA GLN A 160 -31.07 -6.90 30.24
C GLN A 160 -30.68 -8.02 29.28
N LEU A 161 -29.37 -8.15 28.99
CA LEU A 161 -28.82 -9.15 28.07
C LEU A 161 -28.42 -10.47 28.77
N TYR A 162 -28.48 -10.53 30.10
CA TYR A 162 -28.18 -11.68 30.96
C TYR A 162 -29.28 -11.84 32.01
#